data_AF-A0A5Q4FZ14-F1
#
_entry.id   AF-A0A5Q4FZ14-F1
#
_cell.length_a   1.000
_cell.length_b   1.000
_cell.length_c   1.000
_cell.angle_alpha   90.00
_cell.angle_beta   90.00
_cell.angle_gamma   90.00
#
_symmetry.space_group_name_H-M   'P 1'
#
loop_
_entity.id
_entity.type
_entity.pdbx_description
1 polymer ?
#
loop_
_entity_poly.entity_id
_entity_poly.type
_entity_poly.pdbx_seq_one_letter_code
_entity_poly.pdbx_strand_id
1 'polypeptide(L)'
;MSDRPDELFLVVTEHGRVVVRVRGDRSGLDGDLIDVRAPQGEDLSAITMETPLRAFAAKMVDIVQARGSGDLEVSPGLLDMLVKEKASEDLKRIERAARRLASADDEPA
;
A
#
# COMPACT_ATOMS: atom_id res chain seq x y z
N MET A 1 7.38 -8.91 17.71
CA MET A 1 6.27 -8.20 17.03
C MET A 1 6.61 -6.72 17.06
N SER A 2 6.82 -6.09 15.90
CA SER A 2 7.02 -4.64 15.83
C SER A 2 5.67 -3.96 16.11
N ASP A 3 5.59 -3.20 17.20
CA ASP A 3 4.41 -2.43 17.60
C ASP A 3 4.50 -1.02 17.00
N ARG A 4 4.49 -0.95 15.67
CA ARG A 4 4.42 0.33 14.97
C ARG A 4 2.95 0.65 14.70
N PRO A 5 2.53 1.92 14.70
CA PRO A 5 1.17 2.28 14.31
C PRO A 5 0.92 1.96 12.84
N ASP A 6 -0.36 1.70 12.52
CA ASP A 6 -0.85 1.68 11.15
C ASP A 6 -0.68 3.08 10.52
N GLU A 7 -0.30 3.11 9.26
CA GLU A 7 -0.19 4.35 8.50
C GLU A 7 -1.24 4.36 7.38
N LEU A 8 -1.94 5.49 7.22
CA LEU A 8 -2.96 5.66 6.20
C LEU A 8 -2.49 6.65 5.13
N PHE A 9 -2.69 6.30 3.87
CA PHE A 9 -2.37 7.14 2.73
C PHE A 9 -3.57 7.24 1.79
N LEU A 10 -3.92 8.47 1.41
CA LEU A 10 -4.89 8.71 0.35
C LEU A 10 -4.13 8.73 -0.98
N VAL A 11 -4.33 7.70 -1.79
CA VAL A 11 -3.62 7.50 -3.05
C VAL A 11 -4.55 7.76 -4.23
N VAL A 12 -4.11 8.61 -5.14
CA VAL A 12 -4.84 8.96 -6.36
C VAL A 12 -4.32 8.08 -7.49
N THR A 13 -5.21 7.29 -8.09
CA THR A 13 -4.93 6.42 -9.23
C THR A 13 -5.66 6.93 -10.48
N GLU A 14 -5.38 6.35 -11.64
CA GLU A 14 -6.14 6.64 -12.87
C GLU A 14 -7.61 6.19 -12.80
N HIS A 15 -7.94 5.29 -11.86
CA HIS A 15 -9.29 4.77 -11.65
C HIS A 15 -10.05 5.46 -10.50
N GLY A 16 -9.42 6.41 -9.79
CA GLY A 16 -10.02 7.08 -8.64
C GLY A 16 -9.14 7.05 -7.40
N ARG A 17 -9.69 7.53 -6.28
CA ARG A 17 -9.00 7.65 -5.00
C ARG A 17 -9.20 6.39 -4.17
N VAL A 18 -8.15 5.94 -3.50
CA VAL A 18 -8.19 4.80 -2.58
C VAL A 18 -7.43 5.13 -1.31
N VAL A 19 -7.85 4.54 -0.20
CA VAL A 19 -7.10 4.57 1.05
C VAL A 19 -6.25 3.32 1.12
N VAL A 20 -4.94 3.51 1.25
CA VAL A 20 -3.97 2.45 1.50
C VAL A 20 -3.59 2.49 2.97
N ARG A 21 -3.90 1.40 3.68
CA ARG A 21 -3.45 1.17 5.05
C ARG A 21 -2.21 0.30 5.03
N VAL A 22 -1.11 0.78 5.58
CA VAL A 22 0.10 0.01 5.85
C VAL A 22 0.02 -0.50 7.28
N ARG A 23 0.02 -1.82 7.43
CA ARG A 23 -0.14 -2.46 8.73
C ARG A 23 1.11 -2.35 9.59
N GLY A 24 0.89 -1.89 10.80
CA GLY A 24 1.85 -1.71 11.87
C GLY A 24 2.59 -2.97 12.26
N ASP A 25 1.81 -4.05 12.35
CA ASP A 25 2.14 -5.35 12.91
C ASP A 25 2.75 -6.34 11.89
N ARG A 26 2.93 -5.90 10.64
CA ARG A 26 3.41 -6.72 9.52
C ARG A 26 4.84 -6.40 9.11
N SER A 27 5.55 -7.43 8.67
CA SER A 27 6.84 -7.28 8.00
C SER A 27 6.66 -6.74 6.59
N GLY A 28 7.70 -6.15 6.03
CA GLY A 28 7.69 -5.59 4.67
C GLY A 28 7.40 -6.64 3.60
N LEU A 29 7.80 -7.88 3.82
CA LEU A 29 7.59 -8.98 2.88
C LEU A 29 6.27 -9.73 3.10
N ASP A 30 5.50 -9.36 4.13
CA ASP A 30 4.22 -10.01 4.41
C ASP A 30 3.22 -9.74 3.28
N GLY A 31 2.54 -10.81 2.88
CA GLY A 31 1.55 -10.77 1.82
C GLY A 31 0.36 -9.85 2.11
N ASP A 32 0.09 -9.53 3.37
CA ASP A 32 -0.99 -8.65 3.81
C ASP A 32 -0.49 -7.35 4.48
N LEU A 33 0.74 -6.93 4.18
CA LEU A 33 1.31 -5.65 4.64
C LEU A 33 0.37 -4.47 4.37
N ILE A 34 -0.28 -4.45 3.20
CA ILE A 34 -1.20 -3.40 2.81
C ILE A 34 -2.63 -3.90 2.73
N ASP A 35 -3.54 -3.02 3.10
CA ASP A 35 -4.97 -3.14 2.87
C ASP A 35 -5.46 -1.93 2.08
N VAL A 36 -6.35 -2.15 1.10
CA VAL A 36 -6.79 -1.12 0.15
C VAL A 36 -8.31 -1.09 0.11
N ARG A 37 -8.87 0.09 0.35
CA ARG A 37 -10.32 0.29 0.41
C ARG A 37 -10.73 1.63 -0.20
N ALA A 38 -12.03 1.77 -0.46
CA ALA A 38 -12.60 3.07 -0.82
C ALA A 38 -12.43 4.08 0.32
N PRO A 39 -12.19 5.36 0.00
CA PRO A 39 -12.16 6.41 1.01
C PRO A 39 -13.54 6.59 1.63
N GLN A 40 -13.59 6.70 2.96
CA GLN A 40 -14.79 7.05 3.71
C GLN A 40 -14.72 8.54 4.11
N GLY A 41 -15.87 9.12 4.50
CA GLY A 41 -15.94 10.55 4.84
C GLY A 41 -14.99 10.96 5.97
N GLU A 42 -14.72 10.07 6.92
CA GLU A 42 -13.73 10.29 7.98
C GLU A 42 -12.30 10.32 7.44
N ASP A 43 -11.95 9.47 6.48
CA ASP A 43 -10.60 9.47 5.89
C ASP A 43 -10.32 10.75 5.12
N LEU A 44 -11.31 11.24 4.38
CA LEU A 44 -11.19 12.45 3.57
C LEU A 44 -11.05 13.72 4.44
N SER A 45 -11.49 13.66 5.69
CA SER A 45 -11.31 14.75 6.66
C SER A 45 -10.05 14.61 7.50
N ALA A 46 -9.57 13.38 7.74
CA ALA A 46 -8.36 13.11 8.52
C ALA A 46 -7.06 13.14 7.68
N ILE A 47 -7.10 12.72 6.41
CA ILE A 47 -5.93 12.63 5.53
C ILE A 47 -5.86 13.88 4.65
N THR A 48 -4.99 14.81 5.00
CA THR A 48 -4.91 16.12 4.33
C THR A 48 -4.12 16.09 3.01
N MET A 49 -3.35 15.03 2.76
CA MET A 49 -2.46 14.92 1.60
C MET A 49 -2.86 13.78 0.68
N GLU A 50 -3.20 14.12 -0.56
CA GLU A 50 -3.37 13.19 -1.67
C GLU A 50 -2.03 12.90 -2.34
N THR A 51 -1.71 11.63 -2.55
CA THR A 51 -0.46 11.21 -3.21
C THR A 51 -0.76 10.48 -4.52
N PRO A 52 -0.28 10.97 -5.68
CA PRO A 52 -0.41 10.22 -6.94
C PRO A 52 0.27 8.85 -6.85
N LEU A 53 -0.34 7.81 -7.44
CA LEU A 53 0.20 6.44 -7.41
C LEU A 53 1.67 6.36 -7.88
N ARG A 54 2.03 7.15 -8.90
CA ARG A 54 3.42 7.24 -9.39
C ARG A 54 4.39 7.77 -8.34
N ALA A 55 3.99 8.75 -7.54
CA ALA A 55 4.80 9.28 -6.45
C ALA A 55 4.82 8.29 -5.26
N PHE A 56 3.71 7.60 -5.02
CA PHE A 56 3.60 6.57 -4.00
C PHE A 56 4.50 5.35 -4.27
N ALA A 57 4.82 5.08 -5.55
CA ALA A 57 5.72 3.99 -5.93
C ALA A 57 7.11 4.10 -5.31
N ALA A 58 7.68 5.31 -5.23
CA ALA A 58 8.95 5.54 -4.56
C ALA A 58 8.85 5.23 -3.06
N LYS A 59 7.77 5.72 -2.42
CA LYS A 59 7.51 5.52 -1.00
C LYS A 59 7.28 4.05 -0.63
N MET A 60 6.70 3.25 -1.53
CA MET A 60 6.40 1.85 -1.25
C MET A 60 7.68 1.03 -0.98
N VAL A 61 8.75 1.29 -1.72
CA VAL A 61 10.05 0.64 -1.48
C VAL A 61 10.55 0.98 -0.07
N ASP A 62 10.50 2.26 0.30
CA ASP A 62 10.92 2.72 1.63
C ASP A 62 10.07 2.09 2.74
N ILE A 63 8.76 1.97 2.54
CA ILE A 63 7.85 1.30 3.47
C ILE A 63 8.27 -0.15 3.68
N VAL A 64 8.45 -0.92 2.60
CA VAL A 64 8.83 -2.33 2.67
C VAL A 64 10.18 -2.49 3.38
N GLN A 65 11.18 -1.67 3.06
CA GLN A 65 12.48 -1.69 3.72
C GLN A 65 12.38 -1.34 5.20
N ALA A 66 11.65 -0.27 5.53
CA ALA A 66 11.51 0.19 6.91
C ALA A 66 10.84 -0.86 7.79
N ARG A 67 9.86 -1.60 7.25
CA ARG A 67 9.15 -2.69 7.94
C ARG A 67 10.03 -3.94 8.12
N GLY A 68 11.09 -4.07 7.33
CA GLY A 68 12.07 -5.16 7.40
C GLY A 68 11.55 -6.48 6.85
N SER A 69 12.40 -7.50 6.78
CA SER A 69 12.07 -8.82 6.22
C SER A 69 11.63 -9.86 7.25
N GLY A 70 11.33 -9.44 8.48
CA GLY A 70 11.04 -10.35 9.60
C GLY A 70 12.24 -11.24 9.90
N ASP A 71 12.02 -12.55 10.01
CA ASP A 71 13.04 -13.56 10.31
C ASP A 71 13.72 -14.13 9.04
N LEU A 72 13.51 -13.51 7.88
CA LEU A 72 14.09 -13.99 6.62
C LEU A 72 15.59 -13.65 6.56
N GLU A 73 16.44 -14.66 6.69
CA GLU A 73 17.88 -14.57 6.49
C GLU A 73 18.25 -14.92 5.04
N VAL A 74 18.51 -13.90 4.22
CA VAL A 74 18.97 -14.04 2.83
C VAL A 74 20.13 -13.10 2.55
N SER A 75 20.81 -13.32 1.42
CA SER A 75 21.87 -12.40 0.99
C SER A 75 21.33 -10.98 0.77
N PRO A 76 22.12 -9.92 1.04
CA PRO A 76 21.66 -8.54 0.87
C PRO A 76 21.15 -8.22 -0.55
N GLY A 77 21.79 -8.81 -1.57
CA GLY A 77 21.36 -8.65 -2.96
C GLY A 77 20.01 -9.31 -3.26
N LEU A 78 19.76 -10.49 -2.68
CA LEU A 78 18.46 -11.15 -2.81
C LEU A 78 17.37 -10.38 -2.04
N LEU A 79 17.70 -9.85 -0.86
CA LEU A 79 16.78 -9.03 -0.08
C LEU A 79 16.34 -7.77 -0.85
N ASP A 80 17.28 -7.02 -1.42
CA ASP A 80 16.97 -5.82 -2.21
C ASP A 80 16.08 -6.13 -3.42
N MET A 81 16.31 -7.27 -4.08
CA MET A 81 15.45 -7.75 -5.16
C MET A 81 14.03 -8.05 -4.67
N LEU A 82 13.88 -8.80 -3.57
CA LEU A 82 12.57 -9.15 -3.00
C LEU A 82 11.79 -7.92 -2.56
N VAL A 83 12.47 -6.93 -1.96
CA VAL A 83 11.86 -5.65 -1.57
C VAL A 83 11.28 -4.93 -2.79
N LYS A 84 12.04 -4.83 -3.89
CA LYS A 84 11.59 -4.17 -5.13
C LYS A 84 10.44 -4.91 -5.80
N GLU A 85 10.51 -6.24 -5.80
CA GLU A 85 9.44 -7.10 -6.32
C GLU A 85 8.15 -6.94 -5.50
N LYS A 86 8.26 -6.98 -4.17
CA LYS A 86 7.13 -6.78 -3.25
C LYS A 86 6.49 -5.42 -3.42
N ALA A 87 7.29 -4.35 -3.46
CA ALA A 87 6.78 -3.01 -3.71
C ALA A 87 6.04 -2.92 -5.06
N SER A 88 6.58 -3.55 -6.10
CA SER A 88 5.93 -3.62 -7.41
C SER A 88 4.62 -4.41 -7.38
N GLU A 89 4.56 -5.50 -6.62
CA GLU A 89 3.33 -6.29 -6.43
C GLU A 89 2.25 -5.50 -5.69
N ASP A 90 2.62 -4.80 -4.60
CA ASP A 90 1.71 -3.99 -3.81
C ASP A 90 1.15 -2.82 -4.61
N LEU A 91 1.96 -2.17 -5.45
CA LEU A 91 1.48 -1.13 -6.36
C LEU A 91 0.44 -1.66 -7.35
N LYS A 92 0.70 -2.83 -7.95
CA LYS A 92 -0.28 -3.50 -8.83
C LYS A 92 -1.54 -3.90 -8.06
N ARG A 93 -1.43 -4.21 -6.77
CA ARG A 93 -2.60 -4.52 -5.93
C ARG A 93 -3.44 -3.27 -5.68
N ILE A 94 -2.83 -2.13 -5.41
CA ILE A 94 -3.52 -0.84 -5.26
C ILE A 94 -4.26 -0.48 -6.54
N GLU A 95 -3.59 -0.57 -7.69
CA GLU A 95 -4.20 -0.28 -8.99
C GLU A 95 -5.38 -1.21 -9.31
N ARG A 96 -5.22 -2.53 -9.08
CA ARG A 96 -6.31 -3.50 -9.26
C ARG A 96 -7.49 -3.25 -8.32
N ALA A 97 -7.22 -2.87 -7.07
CA ALA A 97 -8.27 -2.54 -6.11
C ALA A 97 -9.03 -1.28 -6.55
N ALA A 98 -8.32 -0.22 -6.94
CA ALA A 98 -8.93 1.01 -7.45
C ALA A 98 -9.82 0.75 -8.67
N ARG A 99 -9.35 -0.08 -9.62
CA ARG A 99 -10.15 -0.47 -10.78
C ARG A 99 -11.43 -1.22 -10.39
N ARG A 100 -11.36 -2.16 -9.44
CA ARG A 100 -12.53 -2.92 -8.98
C ARG A 100 -13.55 -2.02 -8.28
N LEU A 101 -13.08 -1.07 -7.47
CA LEU A 101 -13.94 -0.11 -6.77
C LEU A 101 -14.65 0.80 -7.77
N ALA A 102 -13.93 1.32 -8.76
CA ALA A 102 -14.53 2.13 -9.83
C ALA A 102 -15.63 1.38 -10.60
N SER A 103 -15.41 0.10 -10.92
CA SER A 103 -16.42 -0.72 -11.59
C SER A 103 -17.64 -1.06 -10.73
N ALA A 104 -17.50 -1.05 -9.40
CA ALA A 104 -18.62 -1.28 -8.48
C ALA A 104 -19.46 -0.02 -8.24
N ASP A 105 -18.86 1.17 -8.35
CA ASP A 105 -19.57 2.44 -8.29
C ASP A 105 -20.41 2.72 -9.56
N ASP A 106 -20.07 2.07 -10.68
CA ASP A 106 -20.75 2.21 -11.98
C ASP A 106 -21.99 1.31 -12.16
N GLU A 107 -22.33 0.42 -11.21
CA GLU A 107 -23.57 -0.37 -11.27
C GLU A 107 -24.76 0.43 -10.71
N PRO A 108 -25.74 0.85 -11.54
CA PRO A 108 -26.95 1.51 -11.03
C PRO A 108 -27.85 0.48 -10.35
N ALA A 109 -28.29 0.81 -9.12
CA ALA A 109 -29.34 0.10 -8.39
C ALA A 109 -30.70 0.16 -9.11
#